data_AF-A0A956SPT4-F1
#
_entry.id   AF-A0A956SPT4-F1
#
_cell.length_a   1.000
_cell.length_b   1.000
_cell.length_c   1.000
_cell.angle_alpha   90.00
_cell.angle_beta   90.00
_cell.angle_gamma   90.00
#
_symmetry.space_group_name_H-M   'P 1'
#
loop_
_entity.id
_entity.type
_entity.pdbx_description
1 polymer ?
#
loop_
_entity_poly.entity_id
_entity_poly.type
_entity_poly.pdbx_seq_one_letter_code
_entity_poly.pdbx_strand_id
1 'polypeptide(L)'
;MHPTPRDTTLALGGEAFRRAGHELVDRIATFLDTLGEQSLTTAADPAAIRAVIDAGAPMPDQGSDPEVLLRETASHLMAHSLFNGHPQFYGYITSSPAPIGMLGDLLAAAINPNVGAWRLAPLATEIEKQAVQWIAELIGYPRDAGGLFVSGGNMANIVAFLAARVAAAGHDVHAEGAGAPGAAPLAIYASRETHTWLHKAASLSGVGTERIRWIAVDETGRLDLEDLRAHLARDRAAGVRPLMVIGTAGTVSTGVIDPLRDL
;
A
#
# COMPACT_ATOMS: atom_id res chain seq x y z
N MET A 1 -25.61 -35.54 10.66
CA MET A 1 -25.85 -34.41 11.57
C MET A 1 -26.18 -33.21 10.69
N HIS A 2 -27.43 -32.76 10.67
CA HIS A 2 -27.79 -31.56 9.90
C HIS A 2 -27.17 -30.34 10.59
N PRO A 3 -26.52 -29.41 9.87
CA PRO A 3 -26.00 -28.19 10.47
C PRO A 3 -27.15 -27.42 11.10
N THR A 4 -26.99 -27.04 12.37
CA THR A 4 -27.91 -26.16 13.08
C THR A 4 -28.13 -24.89 12.24
N PRO A 5 -29.38 -24.45 12.02
CA PRO A 5 -29.62 -23.19 11.34
C PRO A 5 -28.94 -22.05 12.11
N ARG A 6 -28.08 -21.29 11.41
CA ARG A 6 -27.49 -20.08 11.96
C ARG A 6 -28.44 -18.93 11.67
N ASP A 7 -29.00 -18.33 12.71
CA ASP A 7 -29.92 -17.21 12.59
C ASP A 7 -29.21 -15.92 13.02
N THR A 8 -29.23 -14.90 12.16
CA THR A 8 -28.75 -13.56 12.49
C THR A 8 -29.32 -12.54 11.51
N THR A 9 -29.78 -11.41 12.04
CA THR A 9 -30.19 -10.27 11.22
C THR A 9 -28.96 -9.49 10.80
N LEU A 10 -28.63 -9.53 9.50
CA LEU A 10 -27.52 -8.74 8.93
C LEU A 10 -27.74 -7.21 9.03
N ALA A 11 -28.98 -6.77 9.23
CA ALA A 11 -29.34 -5.36 9.25
C ALA A 11 -29.16 -4.74 10.64
N LEU A 12 -28.33 -3.69 10.73
CA LEU A 12 -28.26 -2.82 11.91
C LEU A 12 -29.14 -1.60 11.68
N GLY A 13 -30.23 -1.47 12.44
CA GLY A 13 -31.14 -0.32 12.34
C GLY A 13 -30.45 1.00 12.70
N GLY A 14 -30.95 2.12 12.17
CA GLY A 14 -30.29 3.43 12.32
C GLY A 14 -30.14 3.91 13.78
N GLU A 15 -31.03 3.50 14.70
CA GLU A 15 -30.89 3.83 16.13
C GLU A 15 -29.74 3.05 16.78
N ALA A 16 -29.67 1.74 16.54
CA ALA A 16 -28.57 0.90 17.02
C ALA A 16 -27.23 1.33 16.38
N PHE A 17 -27.22 1.68 15.10
CA PHE A 17 -26.05 2.24 14.43
C PHE A 17 -25.56 3.53 15.10
N ARG A 18 -26.47 4.48 15.40
CA ARG A 18 -26.09 5.72 16.10
C ARG A 18 -25.51 5.45 17.48
N ARG A 19 -26.15 4.57 18.26
CA ARG A 19 -25.68 4.21 19.60
C ARG A 19 -24.29 3.57 19.56
N ALA A 20 -24.11 2.53 18.74
CA ALA A 20 -22.83 1.85 18.56
C ALA A 20 -21.74 2.79 18.03
N GLY A 21 -22.08 3.60 17.03
CA GLY A 21 -21.17 4.53 16.38
C GLY A 21 -20.71 5.65 17.30
N HIS A 22 -21.61 6.26 18.07
CA HIS A 22 -21.24 7.29 19.04
C HIS A 22 -20.33 6.73 20.13
N GLU A 23 -20.67 5.56 20.70
CA GLU A 23 -19.81 4.91 21.70
C GLU A 23 -18.40 4.65 21.14
N LEU A 24 -18.30 4.14 19.92
CA LEU A 24 -17.01 3.88 19.28
C LEU A 24 -16.22 5.17 19.04
N VAL A 25 -16.87 6.23 18.56
CA VAL A 25 -16.22 7.53 18.33
C VAL A 25 -15.69 8.11 19.63
N ASP A 26 -16.46 8.08 20.72
CA ASP A 26 -16.02 8.56 22.03
C ASP A 26 -14.81 7.78 22.55
N ARG A 27 -14.82 6.45 22.37
CA ARG A 27 -13.67 5.58 22.71
C ARG A 27 -12.44 5.90 21.88
N ILE A 28 -12.58 6.06 20.56
CA ILE A 28 -11.46 6.40 19.67
C ILE A 28 -10.90 7.77 20.02
N ALA A 29 -11.74 8.77 20.27
CA ALA A 29 -11.29 10.09 20.69
C ALA A 29 -10.48 10.03 21.99
N THR A 30 -11.00 9.33 23.01
CA THR A 30 -10.30 9.11 24.28
C THR A 30 -8.97 8.39 24.07
N PHE A 31 -8.94 7.36 23.21
CA PHE A 31 -7.73 6.62 22.88
C PHE A 31 -6.68 7.50 22.20
N LEU A 32 -7.08 8.37 21.26
CA LEU A 32 -6.17 9.30 20.59
C LEU A 32 -5.57 10.31 21.58
N ASP A 33 -6.39 10.86 22.47
CA ASP A 33 -5.95 11.84 23.49
C ASP A 33 -5.00 11.22 24.53
N THR A 34 -5.19 9.94 24.85
CA THR A 34 -4.39 9.22 25.86
C THR A 34 -3.32 8.31 25.27
N LEU A 35 -3.14 8.29 23.95
CA LEU A 35 -2.25 7.34 23.27
C LEU A 35 -0.82 7.40 23.80
N GLY A 36 -0.30 8.60 24.09
CA GLY A 36 1.05 8.78 24.62
C GLY A 36 1.27 8.29 26.05
N GLU A 37 0.19 7.97 26.77
CA GLU A 37 0.22 7.41 28.13
C GLU A 37 0.16 5.88 28.12
N GLN A 38 -0.20 5.28 26.98
CA GLN A 38 -0.33 3.82 26.83
C GLN A 38 1.03 3.15 26.72
N SER A 39 1.08 1.84 26.96
CA SER A 39 2.26 1.05 26.58
C SER A 39 2.33 0.91 25.06
N LEU A 40 3.52 1.11 24.48
CA LEU A 40 3.73 1.08 23.03
C LEU A 40 3.24 -0.23 22.36
N THR A 41 3.44 -1.35 23.04
CA THR A 41 3.02 -2.68 22.60
C THR A 41 2.86 -3.57 23.83
N THR A 42 2.18 -4.70 23.67
CA THR A 42 2.21 -5.77 24.67
C THR A 42 3.44 -6.65 24.51
N ALA A 43 3.89 -7.25 25.60
CA ALA A 43 4.92 -8.30 25.61
C ALA A 43 4.32 -9.71 25.42
N ALA A 44 3.05 -9.81 24.98
CA ALA A 44 2.37 -11.08 24.80
C ALA A 44 2.91 -11.85 23.59
N ASP A 45 3.08 -13.15 23.76
CA ASP A 45 3.44 -14.05 22.66
C ASP A 45 2.21 -14.39 21.79
N PRO A 46 2.40 -15.04 20.62
CA PRO A 46 1.28 -15.41 19.75
C PRO A 46 0.25 -16.35 20.38
N ALA A 47 0.61 -17.16 21.39
CA ALA A 47 -0.35 -18.02 22.07
C ALA A 47 -1.27 -17.19 22.98
N ALA A 48 -0.70 -16.23 23.72
CA ALA A 48 -1.46 -15.30 24.55
C ALA A 48 -2.44 -14.45 23.71
N ILE A 49 -2.00 -13.90 22.57
CA ILE A 49 -2.88 -13.11 21.69
C ILE A 49 -4.01 -13.97 21.10
N ARG A 50 -3.74 -15.22 20.71
CA ARG A 50 -4.78 -16.13 20.23
C ARG A 50 -5.82 -16.46 21.30
N ALA A 51 -5.41 -16.53 22.56
CA ALA A 51 -6.33 -16.75 23.68
C ALA A 51 -7.27 -15.56 23.91
N VAL A 52 -6.83 -14.32 23.65
CA VAL A 52 -7.67 -13.10 23.79
C VAL A 52 -8.93 -13.18 22.91
N ILE A 53 -8.79 -13.73 21.69
CA ILE A 53 -9.90 -13.83 20.72
C ILE A 53 -10.45 -15.25 20.60
N ASP A 54 -10.08 -16.15 21.51
CA ASP A 54 -10.40 -17.58 21.46
C ASP A 54 -10.22 -18.19 20.06
N ALA A 55 -9.05 -18.00 19.45
CA ALA A 55 -8.80 -18.35 18.05
C ALA A 55 -8.95 -19.85 17.71
N GLY A 56 -9.10 -20.71 18.73
CA GLY A 56 -9.36 -22.14 18.58
C GLY A 56 -10.85 -22.51 18.56
N ALA A 57 -11.74 -21.58 18.91
CA ALA A 57 -13.18 -21.83 18.94
C ALA A 57 -13.73 -22.13 17.53
N PRO A 58 -14.73 -23.03 17.42
CA PRO A 58 -15.45 -23.21 16.16
C PRO A 58 -16.27 -21.97 15.81
N MET A 59 -16.63 -21.84 14.53
CA MET A 59 -17.55 -20.78 14.09
C MET A 59 -18.83 -20.78 14.93
N PRO A 60 -19.27 -19.63 15.49
CA PRO A 60 -20.48 -19.56 16.30
C PRO A 60 -21.72 -20.07 15.56
N ASP A 61 -22.59 -20.80 16.28
CA ASP A 61 -23.87 -21.26 15.74
C ASP A 61 -24.95 -20.16 15.76
N GLN A 62 -24.77 -19.10 16.56
CA GLN A 62 -25.71 -17.98 16.70
C GLN A 62 -24.96 -16.65 16.58
N GLY A 63 -25.67 -15.62 16.10
CA GLY A 63 -25.15 -14.26 16.07
C GLY A 63 -24.98 -13.66 17.47
N SER A 64 -24.08 -12.68 17.58
CA SER A 64 -23.92 -11.85 18.78
C SER A 64 -24.47 -10.45 18.54
N ASP A 65 -24.78 -9.73 19.62
CA ASP A 65 -25.13 -8.31 19.55
C ASP A 65 -23.96 -7.52 18.91
N PRO A 66 -24.19 -6.81 17.78
CA PRO A 66 -23.17 -6.00 17.13
C PRO A 66 -22.53 -4.94 18.03
N GLU A 67 -23.27 -4.38 19.00
CA GLU A 67 -22.74 -3.39 19.94
C GLU A 67 -21.74 -4.01 20.91
N VAL A 68 -22.01 -5.24 21.37
CA VAL A 68 -21.09 -5.99 22.22
C VAL A 68 -19.84 -6.36 21.44
N LEU A 69 -20.01 -6.90 20.23
CA LEU A 69 -18.91 -7.31 19.37
C LEU A 69 -17.97 -6.14 19.05
N LEU A 70 -18.53 -4.98 18.69
CA LEU A 70 -17.73 -3.79 18.36
C LEU A 70 -16.97 -3.27 19.59
N ARG A 71 -17.61 -3.25 20.76
CA ARG A 71 -17.01 -2.80 22.02
C ARG A 71 -15.87 -3.71 22.49
N GLU A 72 -16.07 -5.02 22.43
CA GLU A 72 -15.05 -6.02 22.77
C GLU A 72 -13.88 -5.93 21.79
N THR A 73 -14.17 -5.88 20.49
CA THR A 73 -13.14 -5.72 19.45
C THR A 73 -12.31 -4.46 19.65
N ALA A 74 -12.95 -3.32 19.88
CA ALA A 74 -12.26 -2.06 20.17
C ALA A 74 -11.38 -2.18 21.42
N SER A 75 -11.91 -2.76 22.49
CA SER A 75 -11.18 -2.95 23.75
C SER A 75 -9.96 -3.86 23.57
N HIS A 76 -10.10 -4.97 22.84
CA HIS A 76 -8.99 -5.87 22.55
C HIS A 76 -7.91 -5.20 21.69
N LEU A 77 -8.31 -4.49 20.63
CA LEU A 77 -7.35 -3.77 19.78
C LEU A 77 -6.59 -2.68 20.57
N MET A 78 -7.30 -1.91 21.40
CA MET A 78 -6.71 -0.86 22.25
C MET A 78 -5.88 -1.41 23.42
N ALA A 79 -6.02 -2.69 23.79
CA ALA A 79 -5.25 -3.30 24.88
C ALA A 79 -4.08 -4.15 24.39
N HIS A 80 -4.17 -4.72 23.18
CA HIS A 80 -3.26 -5.78 22.74
C HIS A 80 -2.47 -5.49 21.46
N SER A 81 -2.65 -4.32 20.83
CA SER A 81 -1.93 -3.97 19.61
C SER A 81 -0.57 -3.29 19.89
N LEU A 82 0.28 -3.28 18.86
CA LEU A 82 1.37 -2.33 18.77
C LEU A 82 0.84 -1.02 18.18
N PHE A 83 1.17 0.11 18.81
CA PHE A 83 0.66 1.41 18.42
C PHE A 83 1.67 2.22 17.59
N ASN A 84 1.53 2.16 16.26
CA ASN A 84 2.38 2.95 15.35
C ASN A 84 2.27 4.47 15.58
N GLY A 85 1.12 4.95 16.07
CA GLY A 85 0.91 6.37 16.36
C GLY A 85 1.47 6.84 17.71
N HIS A 86 2.03 5.94 18.51
CA HIS A 86 2.57 6.27 19.82
C HIS A 86 3.82 7.17 19.70
N PRO A 87 4.00 8.20 20.55
CA PRO A 87 5.11 9.16 20.46
C PRO A 87 6.51 8.54 20.65
N GLN A 88 6.58 7.33 21.20
CA GLN A 88 7.83 6.56 21.34
C GLN A 88 8.03 5.48 20.27
N PHE A 89 7.15 5.40 19.27
CA PHE A 89 7.32 4.49 18.15
C PHE A 89 8.24 5.11 17.09
N TYR A 90 9.44 4.57 16.95
CA TYR A 90 10.45 5.01 15.97
C TYR A 90 10.79 3.93 14.94
N GLY A 91 9.94 2.90 14.81
CA GLY A 91 10.14 1.79 13.89
C GLY A 91 9.53 2.08 12.51
N TYR A 92 10.15 1.56 11.46
CA TYR A 92 9.63 1.60 10.09
C TYR A 92 9.32 3.03 9.58
N ILE A 93 8.57 3.12 8.48
CA ILE A 93 8.10 4.36 7.87
C ILE A 93 6.57 4.35 7.94
N THR A 94 6.04 4.61 9.14
CA THR A 94 4.61 4.67 9.40
C THR A 94 4.28 5.90 10.22
N SER A 95 3.25 6.63 9.82
CA SER A 95 2.78 7.82 10.52
C SER A 95 1.62 7.49 11.45
N SER A 96 1.36 8.39 12.40
CA SER A 96 0.07 8.41 13.09
C SER A 96 -1.07 8.61 12.09
N PRO A 97 -2.24 7.99 12.32
CA PRO A 97 -3.41 8.24 11.49
C PRO A 97 -3.95 9.67 11.73
N ALA A 98 -4.42 10.33 10.67
CA ALA A 98 -5.07 11.62 10.78
C ALA A 98 -6.56 11.43 11.17
N PRO A 99 -7.07 12.05 12.25
CA PRO A 99 -8.47 11.87 12.68
C PRO A 99 -9.50 12.19 11.59
N ILE A 100 -9.24 13.23 10.78
CA ILE A 100 -10.10 13.58 9.64
C ILE A 100 -10.11 12.48 8.57
N GLY A 101 -9.00 11.77 8.38
CA GLY A 101 -8.91 10.63 7.47
C GLY A 101 -9.76 9.46 7.94
N MET A 102 -9.78 9.17 9.25
CA MET A 102 -10.64 8.13 9.82
C MET A 102 -12.12 8.40 9.57
N LEU A 103 -12.56 9.64 9.77
CA LEU A 103 -13.94 10.04 9.50
C LEU A 103 -14.26 10.00 8.00
N GLY A 104 -13.29 10.36 7.15
CA GLY A 104 -13.38 10.21 5.69
C GLY A 104 -13.58 8.75 5.27
N ASP A 105 -12.80 7.83 5.83
CA ASP A 105 -12.91 6.39 5.56
C ASP A 105 -14.25 5.82 6.05
N LEU A 106 -14.73 6.24 7.23
CA LEU A 106 -16.05 5.87 7.73
C LEU A 106 -17.17 6.33 6.76
N LEU A 107 -17.08 7.56 6.26
CA LEU A 107 -18.03 8.10 5.29
C LEU A 107 -17.95 7.33 3.96
N ALA A 108 -16.73 7.05 3.48
CA ALA A 108 -16.52 6.26 2.26
C ALA A 108 -17.12 4.85 2.40
N ALA A 109 -16.95 4.20 3.55
CA ALA A 109 -17.55 2.91 3.85
C ALA A 109 -19.08 2.97 3.88
N ALA A 110 -19.68 4.05 4.42
CA ALA A 110 -21.13 4.23 4.46
C ALA A 110 -21.75 4.46 3.07
N ILE A 111 -21.08 5.23 2.21
CA ILE A 111 -21.52 5.48 0.82
C ILE A 111 -21.24 4.26 -0.07
N ASN A 112 -20.16 3.53 0.20
CA ASN A 112 -19.69 2.36 -0.53
C ASN A 112 -19.63 2.56 -2.06
N PRO A 113 -18.88 3.58 -2.55
CA PRO A 113 -18.85 3.89 -3.97
C PRO A 113 -18.11 2.81 -4.77
N ASN A 114 -18.73 2.34 -5.86
CA ASN A 114 -18.02 1.53 -6.86
C ASN A 114 -17.24 2.45 -7.81
N VAL A 115 -15.95 2.62 -7.55
CA VAL A 115 -15.05 3.49 -8.35
C VAL A 115 -14.50 2.81 -9.62
N GLY A 116 -15.20 1.80 -10.17
CA GLY A 116 -14.81 1.13 -11.40
C GLY A 116 -15.07 1.95 -12.69
N ALA A 117 -15.97 2.93 -12.64
CA ALA A 117 -16.22 3.85 -13.74
C ALA A 117 -16.82 5.16 -13.23
N TRP A 118 -16.56 6.26 -13.93
CA TRP A 118 -17.05 7.59 -13.54
C TRP A 118 -18.57 7.63 -13.30
N ARG A 119 -19.36 6.99 -14.17
CA ARG A 119 -20.83 6.96 -14.03
C ARG A 119 -21.32 6.22 -12.77
N LEU A 120 -20.49 5.34 -12.19
CA LEU A 120 -20.82 4.57 -10.99
C LEU A 120 -20.49 5.34 -9.70
N ALA A 121 -19.54 6.28 -9.75
CA ALA A 121 -19.09 7.04 -8.58
C ALA A 121 -18.59 8.45 -8.95
N PRO A 122 -19.44 9.31 -9.54
CA PRO A 122 -19.00 10.55 -10.18
C PRO A 122 -18.27 11.50 -9.22
N LEU A 123 -18.82 11.73 -8.03
CA LEU A 123 -18.20 12.61 -7.05
C LEU A 123 -16.91 12.02 -6.47
N ALA A 124 -16.88 10.71 -6.17
CA ALA A 124 -15.68 10.06 -5.66
C ALA A 124 -14.54 10.09 -6.68
N THR A 125 -14.84 9.85 -7.96
CA THR A 125 -13.86 9.96 -9.05
C THR A 125 -13.31 11.38 -9.20
N GLU A 126 -14.15 12.42 -9.12
CA GLU A 126 -13.67 13.80 -9.21
C GLU A 126 -12.84 14.22 -7.97
N ILE A 127 -13.20 13.73 -6.77
CA ILE A 127 -12.40 13.94 -5.55
C ILE A 127 -11.00 13.33 -5.72
N GLU A 128 -10.90 12.09 -6.22
CA GLU A 128 -9.61 11.43 -6.46
C GLU A 128 -8.74 12.22 -7.43
N LYS A 129 -9.30 12.62 -8.58
CA LYS A 129 -8.58 13.45 -9.57
C LYS A 129 -8.08 14.76 -8.97
N GLN A 130 -8.92 15.45 -8.20
CA GLN A 130 -8.54 16.71 -7.56
C GLN A 130 -7.44 16.50 -6.52
N ALA A 131 -7.53 15.45 -5.69
CA ALA A 131 -6.51 15.12 -4.71
C ALA A 131 -5.16 14.80 -5.37
N VAL A 132 -5.15 14.04 -6.48
CA VAL A 132 -3.94 13.80 -7.28
C VAL A 132 -3.33 15.10 -7.78
N GLN A 133 -4.14 16.02 -8.31
CA GLN A 133 -3.66 17.32 -8.78
C GLN A 133 -3.06 18.17 -7.64
N TRP A 134 -3.67 18.14 -6.46
CA TRP A 134 -3.13 18.84 -5.28
C TRP A 134 -1.81 18.23 -4.80
N ILE A 135 -1.68 16.90 -4.82
CA ILE A 135 -0.42 16.22 -4.49
C ILE A 135 0.67 16.59 -5.51
N ALA A 136 0.34 16.60 -6.80
CA ALA A 136 1.25 17.03 -7.85
C ALA A 136 1.74 18.47 -7.61
N GLU A 137 0.82 19.40 -7.34
CA GLU A 137 1.16 20.79 -7.01
C GLU A 137 2.03 20.89 -5.74
N LEU A 138 1.69 20.15 -4.69
CA LEU A 138 2.41 20.13 -3.42
C LEU A 138 3.88 19.71 -3.58
N ILE A 139 4.17 18.74 -4.45
CA ILE A 139 5.53 18.25 -4.69
C ILE A 139 6.24 18.99 -5.84
N GLY A 140 5.62 20.03 -6.41
CA GLY A 140 6.19 20.83 -7.51
C GLY A 140 6.15 20.13 -8.88
N TYR A 141 5.24 19.19 -9.08
CA TYR A 141 5.01 18.49 -10.34
C TYR A 141 3.96 19.21 -11.21
N PRO A 142 3.97 19.04 -12.55
CA PRO A 142 2.94 19.63 -13.41
C PRO A 142 1.52 19.19 -13.05
N ARG A 143 0.57 20.13 -13.04
CA ARG A 143 -0.83 19.90 -12.67
C ARG A 143 -1.65 19.17 -13.72
N ASP A 144 -1.15 19.07 -14.95
CA ASP A 144 -1.71 18.28 -16.04
C ASP A 144 -1.26 16.80 -15.96
N ALA A 145 -0.46 16.43 -14.96
CA ALA A 145 -0.15 15.04 -14.68
C ALA A 145 -1.40 14.24 -14.29
N GLY A 146 -1.52 13.04 -14.83
CA GLY A 146 -2.51 12.05 -14.37
C GLY A 146 -2.05 11.35 -13.09
N GLY A 147 -2.92 10.48 -12.57
CA GLY A 147 -2.61 9.63 -11.43
C GLY A 147 -3.83 8.83 -11.01
N LEU A 148 -3.59 7.90 -10.08
CA LEU A 148 -4.62 7.09 -9.46
C LEU A 148 -4.24 6.77 -8.02
N PHE A 149 -5.23 6.62 -7.15
CA PHE A 149 -5.01 6.01 -5.85
C PHE A 149 -5.06 4.49 -5.96
N VAL A 150 -4.13 3.85 -5.26
CA VAL A 150 -3.96 2.40 -5.21
C VAL A 150 -3.75 1.97 -3.78
N SER A 151 -3.80 0.66 -3.52
CA SER A 151 -3.71 0.08 -2.17
C SER A 151 -2.37 0.29 -1.45
N GLY A 152 -1.36 0.88 -2.11
CA GLY A 152 -0.10 1.25 -1.48
C GLY A 152 1.06 1.38 -2.47
N GLY A 153 2.25 1.71 -1.95
CA GLY A 153 3.44 2.00 -2.77
C GLY A 153 3.88 0.86 -3.69
N ASN A 154 3.74 -0.40 -3.27
CA ASN A 154 4.04 -1.54 -4.14
C ASN A 154 3.16 -1.56 -5.39
N MET A 155 1.85 -1.31 -5.24
CA MET A 155 0.93 -1.29 -6.38
C MET A 155 1.17 -0.06 -7.26
N ALA A 156 1.51 1.09 -6.67
CA ALA A 156 1.87 2.28 -7.44
C ALA A 156 3.07 2.00 -8.34
N ASN A 157 4.12 1.39 -7.77
CA ASN A 157 5.31 1.01 -8.50
C ASN A 157 5.05 -0.08 -9.56
N ILE A 158 4.20 -1.07 -9.27
CA ILE A 158 3.83 -2.11 -10.25
C ILE A 158 3.05 -1.50 -11.42
N VAL A 159 2.09 -0.60 -11.18
CA VAL A 159 1.33 0.06 -12.25
C VAL A 159 2.27 0.89 -13.12
N ALA A 160 3.16 1.68 -12.52
CA ALA A 160 4.18 2.45 -13.25
C ALA A 160 5.12 1.54 -14.06
N PHE A 161 5.55 0.41 -13.48
CA PHE A 161 6.38 -0.58 -14.15
C PHE A 161 5.68 -1.18 -15.38
N LEU A 162 4.40 -1.55 -15.25
CA LEU A 162 3.63 -2.12 -16.35
C LEU A 162 3.43 -1.12 -17.48
N ALA A 163 3.18 0.16 -17.15
CA ALA A 163 3.12 1.24 -18.13
C ALA A 163 4.46 1.43 -18.85
N ALA A 164 5.58 1.47 -18.11
CA ALA A 164 6.92 1.57 -18.68
C ALA A 164 7.25 0.38 -19.60
N ARG A 165 6.84 -0.84 -19.23
CA ARG A 165 7.01 -2.04 -20.05
C ARG A 165 6.29 -1.91 -21.40
N VAL A 166 5.03 -1.46 -21.40
CA VAL A 166 4.27 -1.26 -22.64
C VAL A 166 4.95 -0.21 -23.52
N ALA A 167 5.40 0.89 -22.93
CA ALA A 167 6.10 1.95 -23.66
C ALA A 167 7.45 1.48 -24.25
N ALA A 168 8.20 0.65 -23.53
CA ALA A 168 9.54 0.22 -23.94
C ALA A 168 9.55 -1.00 -24.88
N ALA A 169 8.56 -1.89 -24.78
CA ALA A 169 8.61 -3.19 -25.46
C ALA A 169 8.66 -3.13 -26.99
N GLY A 170 8.14 -2.05 -27.60
CA GLY A 170 8.15 -1.80 -29.05
C GLY A 170 7.44 -2.88 -29.89
N HIS A 171 6.53 -3.61 -29.27
CA HIS A 171 5.54 -4.51 -29.87
C HIS A 171 4.31 -4.50 -28.96
N ASP A 172 3.20 -5.11 -29.39
CA ASP A 172 1.98 -5.14 -28.59
C ASP A 172 2.07 -6.21 -27.49
N VAL A 173 2.63 -5.84 -26.33
CA VAL A 173 2.78 -6.75 -25.18
C VAL A 173 1.44 -7.27 -24.67
N HIS A 174 0.33 -6.56 -24.91
CA HIS A 174 -0.99 -7.01 -24.46
C HIS A 174 -1.52 -8.13 -25.34
N ALA A 175 -1.33 -8.03 -26.66
CA ALA A 175 -1.76 -9.05 -27.60
C ALA A 175 -0.76 -10.21 -27.73
N GLU A 176 0.54 -9.91 -27.77
CA GLU A 176 1.61 -10.84 -28.14
C GLU A 176 2.33 -11.44 -26.92
N GLY A 177 2.19 -10.81 -25.75
CA GLY A 177 2.88 -11.19 -24.52
C GLY A 177 4.32 -10.70 -24.44
N ALA A 178 4.87 -10.61 -23.22
CA ALA A 178 6.19 -10.00 -22.98
C ALA A 178 7.38 -10.78 -23.58
N GLY A 179 7.19 -12.06 -23.89
CA GLY A 179 8.20 -12.95 -24.47
C GLY A 179 7.91 -13.33 -25.92
N ALA A 180 7.16 -12.50 -26.65
CA ALA A 180 6.81 -12.75 -28.04
C ALA A 180 8.05 -13.10 -28.90
N PRO A 181 7.95 -14.02 -29.87
CA PRO A 181 9.06 -14.37 -30.75
C PRO A 181 9.64 -13.13 -31.44
N GLY A 182 10.96 -12.93 -31.33
CA GLY A 182 11.64 -11.75 -31.90
C GLY A 182 11.62 -10.51 -31.01
N ALA A 183 10.94 -10.53 -29.86
CA ALA A 183 11.02 -9.46 -28.88
C ALA A 183 12.44 -9.37 -28.31
N ALA A 184 12.98 -8.14 -28.27
CA ALA A 184 14.25 -7.89 -27.61
C ALA A 184 14.11 -8.14 -26.09
N PRO A 185 15.09 -8.79 -25.45
CA PRO A 185 15.06 -8.94 -24.00
C PRO A 185 15.08 -7.55 -23.34
N LEU A 186 14.26 -7.38 -22.30
CA LEU A 186 14.17 -6.13 -21.54
C LEU A 186 15.15 -6.14 -20.36
N ALA A 187 15.65 -4.98 -19.94
CA ALA A 187 16.44 -4.82 -18.73
C ALA A 187 15.98 -3.63 -17.89
N ILE A 188 15.99 -3.79 -16.56
CA ILE A 188 15.59 -2.78 -15.59
C ILE A 188 16.84 -2.37 -14.80
N TYR A 189 17.02 -1.09 -14.52
CA TYR A 189 18.20 -0.59 -13.81
C TYR A 189 17.77 0.07 -12.52
N ALA A 190 18.34 -0.38 -11.41
CA ALA A 190 17.99 0.14 -10.09
C ALA A 190 19.19 0.02 -9.15
N SER A 191 19.28 0.92 -8.18
CA SER A 191 20.26 0.82 -7.09
C SER A 191 20.06 -0.49 -6.32
N ARG A 192 21.16 -1.07 -5.81
CA ARG A 192 21.13 -2.20 -4.85
C ARG A 192 20.33 -1.90 -3.58
N GLU A 193 20.11 -0.62 -3.25
CA GLU A 193 19.31 -0.17 -2.10
C GLU A 193 17.79 -0.09 -2.40
N THR A 194 17.38 -0.42 -3.64
CA THR A 194 15.96 -0.34 -4.03
C THR A 194 15.13 -1.38 -3.26
N HIS A 195 13.99 -0.94 -2.74
CA HIS A 195 13.11 -1.80 -1.95
C HIS A 195 12.59 -3.02 -2.74
N THR A 196 12.28 -4.10 -2.02
CA THR A 196 11.97 -5.45 -2.54
C THR A 196 10.75 -5.55 -3.48
N TRP A 197 10.01 -4.47 -3.69
CA TRP A 197 8.87 -4.43 -4.63
C TRP A 197 9.31 -4.76 -6.07
N LEU A 198 10.53 -4.40 -6.45
CA LEU A 198 11.02 -4.57 -7.81
C LEU A 198 11.08 -6.05 -8.24
N HIS A 199 11.49 -6.94 -7.34
CA HIS A 199 11.45 -8.38 -7.59
C HIS A 199 10.01 -8.87 -7.89
N LYS A 200 9.04 -8.36 -7.13
CA LYS A 200 7.62 -8.70 -7.34
C LYS A 200 7.14 -8.19 -8.69
N ALA A 201 7.44 -6.94 -9.04
CA ALA A 201 7.06 -6.36 -10.32
C ALA A 201 7.63 -7.14 -11.50
N ALA A 202 8.94 -7.42 -11.49
CA ALA A 202 9.61 -8.17 -12.57
C ALA A 202 9.09 -9.60 -12.71
N SER A 203 8.77 -10.26 -11.60
CA SER A 203 8.19 -11.61 -11.59
C SER A 203 6.75 -11.60 -12.11
N LEU A 204 5.88 -10.74 -11.58
CA LEU A 204 4.48 -10.63 -11.97
C LEU A 204 4.29 -10.18 -13.42
N SER A 205 5.20 -9.35 -13.93
CA SER A 205 5.16 -8.90 -15.32
C SER A 205 5.74 -9.92 -16.31
N GLY A 206 6.24 -11.06 -15.86
CA GLY A 206 6.91 -12.04 -16.73
C GLY A 206 8.21 -11.56 -17.38
N VAL A 207 8.79 -10.44 -16.90
CA VAL A 207 10.09 -9.95 -17.38
C VAL A 207 11.22 -10.79 -16.78
N GLY A 208 11.04 -11.25 -15.54
CA GLY A 208 11.98 -12.10 -14.81
C GLY A 208 13.01 -11.29 -14.02
N THR A 209 13.38 -11.78 -12.84
CA THR A 209 14.29 -11.09 -11.91
C THR A 209 15.71 -10.99 -12.44
N GLU A 210 16.15 -11.93 -13.29
CA GLU A 210 17.47 -11.91 -13.95
C GLU A 210 17.63 -10.75 -14.96
N ARG A 211 16.54 -10.03 -15.25
CA ARG A 211 16.55 -8.81 -16.07
C ARG A 211 16.79 -7.54 -15.26
N ILE A 212 16.89 -7.65 -13.94
CA ILE A 212 17.25 -6.52 -13.08
C ILE A 212 18.77 -6.36 -13.10
N ARG A 213 19.23 -5.13 -13.33
CA ARG A 213 20.61 -4.69 -13.20
C ARG A 213 20.73 -3.92 -11.89
N TRP A 214 21.41 -4.55 -10.94
CA TRP A 214 21.68 -3.99 -9.63
C TRP A 214 22.90 -3.09 -9.67
N ILE A 215 22.65 -1.81 -9.94
CA ILE A 215 23.65 -0.77 -10.05
C ILE A 215 24.32 -0.55 -8.69
N ALA A 216 25.64 -0.36 -8.73
CA ALA A 216 26.41 0.01 -7.55
C ALA A 216 25.93 1.32 -6.93
N VAL A 217 26.35 1.53 -5.68
CA VAL A 217 26.16 2.80 -4.98
C VAL A 217 27.50 3.43 -4.69
N ASP A 218 27.54 4.75 -4.65
CA ASP A 218 28.71 5.53 -4.25
C ASP A 218 28.96 5.44 -2.74
N GLU A 219 30.01 6.11 -2.26
CA GLU A 219 30.40 6.15 -0.85
C GLU A 219 29.30 6.73 0.08
N THR A 220 28.35 7.47 -0.49
CA THR A 220 27.20 8.05 0.22
C THR A 220 25.93 7.20 0.12
N GLY A 221 26.01 6.05 -0.55
CA GLY A 221 24.90 5.13 -0.76
C GLY A 221 23.96 5.51 -1.92
N ARG A 222 24.31 6.51 -2.72
CA ARG A 222 23.49 6.94 -3.87
C ARG A 222 23.81 6.11 -5.10
N LEU A 223 22.85 5.94 -6.00
CA LEU A 223 23.05 5.24 -7.28
C LEU A 223 24.26 5.81 -8.05
N ASP A 224 25.22 4.93 -8.39
CA ASP A 224 26.40 5.27 -9.17
C ASP A 224 26.06 5.47 -10.67
N LEU A 225 26.14 6.72 -11.13
CA LEU A 225 25.83 7.10 -12.50
C LEU A 225 26.83 6.55 -13.53
N GLU A 226 28.08 6.32 -13.16
CA GLU A 226 29.08 5.73 -14.06
C GLU A 226 28.80 4.25 -14.27
N ASP A 227 28.53 3.51 -13.19
CA ASP A 227 28.13 2.10 -13.28
C ASP A 227 26.80 1.92 -14.03
N LEU A 228 25.83 2.82 -13.82
CA LEU A 228 24.58 2.85 -14.59
C LEU A 228 24.85 2.99 -16.09
N ARG A 229 25.65 3.98 -16.49
CA ARG A 229 25.99 4.22 -17.91
C ARG A 229 26.72 3.03 -18.52
N ALA A 230 27.61 2.38 -17.78
CA ALA A 230 28.31 1.19 -18.22
C ALA A 230 27.35 0.01 -18.46
N HIS A 231 26.39 -0.21 -17.57
CA HIS A 231 25.36 -1.24 -17.73
C HIS A 231 24.47 -0.96 -18.94
N LEU A 232 23.99 0.27 -19.09
CA LEU A 232 23.17 0.69 -20.23
C LEU A 232 23.89 0.49 -21.57
N ALA A 233 25.17 0.88 -21.66
CA ALA A 233 25.96 0.71 -22.86
C ALA A 233 26.16 -0.77 -23.22
N ARG A 234 26.48 -1.61 -22.22
CA ARG A 234 26.67 -3.05 -22.39
C ARG A 234 25.40 -3.75 -22.88
N ASP A 235 24.27 -3.47 -22.23
CA ASP A 235 22.99 -4.08 -22.60
C ASP A 235 22.56 -3.65 -24.00
N ARG A 236 22.69 -2.36 -24.36
CA ARG A 236 22.41 -1.88 -25.72
C ARG A 236 23.27 -2.57 -26.77
N ALA A 237 24.57 -2.74 -26.50
CA ALA A 237 25.49 -3.45 -27.40
C ALA A 237 25.12 -4.95 -27.56
N ALA A 238 24.52 -5.55 -26.53
CA ALA A 238 24.04 -6.93 -26.55
C ALA A 238 22.62 -7.10 -27.14
N GLY A 239 22.01 -6.04 -27.68
CA GLY A 239 20.63 -6.06 -28.19
C GLY A 239 19.57 -6.17 -27.10
N VAL A 240 19.94 -5.97 -25.83
CA VAL A 240 19.02 -5.86 -24.70
C VAL A 240 18.46 -4.45 -24.69
N ARG A 241 17.14 -4.33 -24.58
CA ARG A 241 16.45 -3.05 -24.57
C ARG A 241 16.26 -2.55 -23.13
N PRO A 242 16.76 -1.35 -22.79
CA PRO A 242 16.44 -0.72 -21.52
C PRO A 242 14.94 -0.46 -21.38
N LEU A 243 14.35 -0.96 -20.28
CA LEU A 243 12.94 -0.78 -19.95
C LEU A 243 12.74 0.49 -19.12
N MET A 244 13.44 0.60 -18.00
CA MET A 244 13.38 1.77 -17.11
C MET A 244 14.61 1.85 -16.20
N VAL A 245 14.90 3.07 -15.76
CA VAL A 245 15.82 3.36 -14.65
C VAL A 245 14.96 3.77 -13.45
N ILE A 246 15.26 3.22 -12.27
CA ILE A 246 14.54 3.51 -11.02
C ILE A 246 15.44 4.34 -10.12
N GLY A 247 15.02 5.57 -9.84
CA GLY A 247 15.61 6.42 -8.81
C GLY A 247 14.76 6.42 -7.54
N THR A 248 15.43 6.42 -6.39
CA THR A 248 14.79 6.46 -5.06
C THR A 248 15.06 7.79 -4.36
N ALA A 249 14.00 8.49 -3.93
CA ALA A 249 14.09 9.62 -3.02
C ALA A 249 13.76 9.17 -1.59
N GLY A 250 14.77 8.70 -0.87
CA GLY A 250 14.62 8.16 0.48
C GLY A 250 14.59 6.63 0.46
N THR A 251 15.77 6.00 0.49
CA THR A 251 15.89 4.55 0.65
C THR A 251 15.34 4.11 2.00
N VAL A 252 14.79 2.89 2.07
CA VAL A 252 14.13 2.38 3.29
C VAL A 252 15.11 2.24 4.45
N SER A 253 16.35 1.83 4.18
CA SER A 253 17.36 1.55 5.20
C SER A 253 17.92 2.83 5.83
N THR A 254 18.24 3.83 5.00
CA THR A 254 19.09 4.97 5.41
C THR A 254 18.57 6.33 4.95
N GLY A 255 17.45 6.39 4.21
CA GLY A 255 16.87 7.65 3.73
C GLY A 255 17.68 8.34 2.64
N VAL A 256 18.56 7.63 1.95
CA VAL A 256 19.41 8.19 0.89
C VAL A 256 18.56 8.58 -0.33
N ILE A 257 18.94 9.68 -0.98
CA ILE A 257 18.29 10.20 -2.20
C ILE A 257 19.27 10.04 -3.36
N ASP A 258 18.87 9.28 -4.37
CA ASP A 258 19.59 9.13 -5.63
C ASP A 258 19.69 10.47 -6.40
N PRO A 259 20.66 10.62 -7.33
CA PRO A 259 20.82 11.85 -8.13
C PRO A 259 19.72 11.99 -9.20
N LEU A 260 18.47 12.20 -8.76
CA LEU A 260 17.26 12.12 -9.62
C LEU A 260 17.27 13.06 -10.83
N ARG A 261 17.95 14.21 -10.75
CA ARG A 261 18.04 15.16 -11.86
C ARG A 261 19.01 14.73 -12.96
N ASP A 262 19.94 13.82 -12.62
CA ASP A 262 21.01 13.36 -13.49
C ASP A 262 20.71 11.98 -14.12
N LEU A 263 19.59 11.34 -13.73
CA LEU A 263 19.09 10.06 -14.24
C LEU A 263 18.46 10.18 -15.64
#